data_AF-A0A7X8WNI6-F1
#
_entry.id   AF-A0A7X8WNI6-F1
#
_cell.length_a   1.000
_cell.length_b   1.000
_cell.length_c   1.000
_cell.angle_alpha   90.00
_cell.angle_beta   90.00
_cell.angle_gamma   90.00
#
_symmetry.space_group_name_H-M   'P 1'
#
loop_
_entity.id
_entity.type
_entity.pdbx_description
1 polymer ?
#
loop_
_entity_poly.entity_id
_entity_poly.type
_entity_poly.pdbx_seq_one_letter_code
_entity_poly.pdbx_strand_id
1 'polypeptide(L)' 'MAEPIRHSEHVTEAEAAAMMSFATGALGAAGHEVTDPYLNELAWQNARGEISGDEARELGRKYIIGP' A
#
# COMPACT_ATOMS: atom_id res chain seq x y z
N MET A 1 16.69 -28.09 8.12
CA MET A 1 16.75 -26.85 8.93
C MET A 1 16.29 -25.74 8.02
N ALA A 2 15.13 -25.14 8.28
CA ALA A 2 14.65 -24.02 7.47
C ALA A 2 15.37 -22.75 7.94
N GLU A 3 16.00 -22.03 7.00
CA GLU A 3 16.60 -20.74 7.31
C GLU A 3 15.51 -19.75 7.75
N PRO A 4 15.75 -18.93 8.79
CA PRO A 4 14.80 -17.91 9.17
C PRO A 4 14.67 -16.92 8.02
N ILE A 5 13.44 -16.75 7.53
CA ILE A 5 13.10 -15.68 6.59
C ILE A 5 13.42 -14.37 7.30
N ARG A 6 14.54 -13.75 6.92
CA ARG A 6 14.86 -12.38 7.32
C ARG A 6 13.78 -11.49 6.72
N HIS A 7 12.79 -11.13 7.52
CA HIS A 7 12.05 -9.90 7.25
C HIS A 7 13.11 -8.81 7.39
N SER A 8 13.53 -8.21 6.27
CA SER A 8 14.36 -7.01 6.39
C SER A 8 13.54 -6.01 7.19
N GLU A 9 14.09 -5.52 8.29
CA GLU A 9 13.36 -4.72 9.28
C GLU A 9 12.84 -3.38 8.71
N HIS A 10 13.14 -3.06 7.44
CA HIS A 10 12.56 -1.92 6.72
C HIS A 10 12.36 -2.28 5.24
N VAL A 11 11.18 -1.96 4.70
CA VAL A 11 10.95 -1.93 3.25
C VAL A 11 11.72 -0.74 2.69
N THR A 12 12.50 -0.97 1.63
CA THR A 12 13.22 0.12 0.97
C THR A 12 12.28 0.95 0.10
N GLU A 13 12.63 2.21 -0.16
CA GLU A 13 11.84 3.08 -1.05
C GLU A 13 11.68 2.47 -2.46
N ALA A 14 12.70 1.74 -2.95
CA ALA A 14 12.64 1.05 -4.24
C ALA A 14 11.61 -0.10 -4.24
N GLU A 15 11.53 -0.86 -3.15
CA GLU A 15 10.54 -1.92 -2.98
C GLU A 15 9.13 -1.33 -2.84
N ALA A 16 8.96 -0.26 -2.06
CA ALA A 16 7.69 0.46 -1.93
C ALA A 16 7.22 1.00 -3.29
N ALA A 17 8.12 1.62 -4.07
CA ALA A 17 7.81 2.10 -5.40
C ALA A 17 7.44 0.97 -6.37
N ALA A 18 8.07 -0.20 -6.28
CA ALA A 18 7.70 -1.37 -7.08
C ALA A 18 6.30 -1.89 -6.73
N MET A 19 5.95 -1.94 -5.43
CA MET A 19 4.61 -2.31 -4.97
C MET A 19 3.55 -1.33 -5.50
N MET A 20 3.82 -0.02 -5.39
CA MET A 20 2.91 1.03 -5.90
C MET A 20 2.77 0.97 -7.42
N SER A 21 3.87 0.78 -8.14
CA SER A 21 3.83 0.63 -9.61
C SER A 21 2.98 -0.56 -10.03
N PHE A 22 3.09 -1.70 -9.33
CA PHE A 22 2.24 -2.86 -9.57
C PHE A 22 0.76 -2.55 -9.27
N ALA A 23 0.46 -1.96 -8.11
CA ALA A 23 -0.92 -1.64 -7.71
C ALA A 23 -1.60 -0.67 -8.69
N THR A 24 -0.91 0.42 -9.06
CA THR A 24 -1.41 1.38 -10.05
C THR A 24 -1.54 0.73 -11.43
N GLY A 25 -0.59 -0.12 -11.83
CA GLY A 25 -0.66 -0.86 -13.09
C GLY A 25 -1.86 -1.82 -13.17
N ALA A 26 -2.15 -2.53 -12.08
CA ALA A 26 -3.30 -3.44 -11.99
C ALA A 26 -4.64 -2.67 -12.07
N LEU A 27 -4.73 -1.52 -11.39
CA LEU A 27 -5.90 -0.63 -11.50
C LEU A 27 -6.05 -0.08 -12.92
N GLY A 28 -4.96 0.41 -13.51
CA GLY A 28 -4.95 0.96 -14.87
C GLY A 28 -5.35 -0.08 -15.92
N ALA A 29 -4.90 -1.33 -15.77
CA ALA A 29 -5.31 -2.45 -16.62
C ALA A 29 -6.83 -2.75 -16.54
N ALA A 30 -7.45 -2.46 -15.40
CA ALA A 30 -8.91 -2.52 -15.21
C ALA A 30 -9.65 -1.25 -15.64
N GLY A 31 -8.95 -0.21 -16.14
CA GLY A 31 -9.54 1.07 -16.49
C GLY A 31 -9.85 1.96 -15.28
N HIS A 32 -9.17 1.74 -14.16
CA HIS A 32 -9.34 2.48 -12.91
C HIS A 32 -8.08 3.27 -12.54
N GLU A 33 -8.28 4.37 -11.81
CA GLU A 33 -7.23 5.21 -11.27
C GLU A 33 -7.65 5.69 -9.87
N VAL A 34 -6.72 5.71 -8.92
CA VAL A 34 -6.95 6.35 -7.61
C VAL A 34 -6.46 7.80 -7.72
N THR A 35 -7.38 8.74 -7.75
CA THR A 35 -7.06 10.18 -7.84
C THR A 35 -7.13 10.91 -6.50
N ASP A 36 -7.69 10.28 -5.48
CA ASP A 36 -7.81 10.87 -4.15
C ASP A 36 -6.43 10.93 -3.45
N PRO A 37 -5.94 12.12 -3.08
CA PRO A 37 -4.59 12.26 -2.49
C PRO A 37 -4.43 11.53 -1.15
N TYR A 38 -5.49 11.45 -0.34
CA TYR A 38 -5.43 10.80 0.96
C TYR A 38 -5.38 9.28 0.82
N LEU A 39 -6.20 8.71 -0.07
CA LEU A 39 -6.16 7.28 -0.34
C LEU A 39 -4.83 6.84 -0.96
N ASN A 40 -4.25 7.69 -1.82
CA ASN A 40 -2.91 7.45 -2.37
C ASN A 40 -1.83 7.47 -1.28
N GLU A 41 -1.90 8.40 -0.33
CA GLU A 41 -0.94 8.45 0.78
C GLU A 41 -1.05 7.19 1.65
N LEU A 42 -2.26 6.71 1.98
CA LEU A 42 -2.45 5.46 2.72
C LEU A 42 -1.83 4.25 1.99
N ALA A 43 -1.95 4.20 0.66
CA ALA A 43 -1.32 3.15 -0.14
C ALA A 43 0.22 3.23 -0.06
N TRP A 44 0.80 4.44 -0.09
CA TRP A 44 2.25 4.64 0.09
C TRP A 44 2.73 4.28 1.49
N GLN A 45 2.00 4.66 2.54
CA GLN A 45 2.32 4.28 3.92
C GLN A 45 2.31 2.76 4.09
N ASN A 46 1.34 2.08 3.46
CA ASN A 46 1.33 0.62 3.44
C ASN A 46 2.52 0.04 2.65
N ALA A 47 2.83 0.58 1.47
CA ALA A 47 3.95 0.12 0.66
C ALA A 47 5.31 0.31 1.35
N ARG A 48 5.48 1.36 2.17
CA ARG A 48 6.67 1.59 3.02
C ARG A 48 6.68 0.75 4.30
N GLY A 49 5.61 0.02 4.58
CA GLY A 49 5.46 -0.75 5.82
C GLY A 49 5.22 0.11 7.07
N GLU A 50 4.84 1.38 6.91
CA GLU A 50 4.53 2.31 8.01
C GLU A 50 3.19 1.96 8.68
N ILE A 51 2.23 1.45 7.89
CA ILE A 51 0.95 0.91 8.36
C ILE A 51 0.66 -0.46 7.73
N SER A 52 -0.13 -1.26 8.45
CA SER A 52 -0.61 -2.54 7.89
C SER A 52 -1.65 -2.31 6.78
N GLY A 53 -1.87 -3.32 5.93
CA GLY A 53 -2.90 -3.25 4.90
C GLY A 53 -4.32 -3.15 5.48
N ASP A 54 -4.57 -3.81 6.61
CA ASP A 54 -5.84 -3.73 7.33
C ASP A 54 -6.08 -2.33 7.91
N GLU A 55 -5.04 -1.69 8.43
CA GLU A 55 -5.09 -0.31 8.92
C GLU A 55 -5.34 0.68 7.79
N ALA A 56 -4.62 0.56 6.67
CA ALA A 56 -4.84 1.40 5.47
C ALA A 56 -6.29 1.26 4.96
N ARG A 57 -6.82 0.02 4.93
CA ARG A 57 -8.20 -0.25 4.55
C ARG A 57 -9.20 0.40 5.50
N GLU A 58 -9.01 0.30 6.81
CA GLU A 58 -9.95 0.86 7.79
C GLU A 58 -9.92 2.39 7.80
N LEU A 59 -8.74 3.00 7.67
CA LEU A 59 -8.59 4.45 7.51
C LEU A 59 -9.27 4.95 6.23
N GLY A 60 -9.02 4.29 5.10
CA GLY A 60 -9.66 4.62 3.83
C GLY A 60 -11.18 4.44 3.88
N ARG A 61 -11.67 3.38 4.52
CA ARG A 61 -13.11 3.18 4.74
C ARG A 61 -13.71 4.35 5.51
N LYS A 62 -13.18 4.68 6.69
CA LYS A 62 -13.68 5.80 7.52
C LYS A 62 -13.68 7.13 6.77
N TYR A 63 -12.69 7.36 5.91
CA TYR A 63 -12.61 8.55 5.09
C TYR A 63 -13.73 8.64 4.04
N ILE A 64 -14.04 7.52 3.36
CA ILE A 64 -15.03 7.49 2.28
C ILE A 64 -16.47 7.49 2.81
N ILE A 65 -16.76 6.65 3.81
CA ILE A 65 -18.14 6.40 4.26
C ILE A 65 -18.50 7.02 5.61
N GLY A 66 -17.53 7.63 6.30
CA GLY A 66 -17.71 8.16 7.65
C GLY A 66 -17.53 7.12 8.76
N PRO A 67 -17.65 7.53 10.03
CA PRO A 67 -17.49 6.67 11.19
C PRO A 67 -18.56 5.57 11.30
#